data_AF-A0A924GCD5-F1
#
_entry.id   AF-A0A924GCD5-F1
#
_cell.length_a   1.000
_cell.length_b   1.000
_cell.length_c   1.000
_cell.angle_alpha   90.00
_cell.angle_beta   90.00
_cell.angle_gamma   90.00
#
_symmetry.space_group_name_H-M   'P 1'
#
loop_
_entity.id
_entity.type
_entity.pdbx_description
1 polymer ?
#
loop_
_entity_poly.entity_id
_entity_poly.type
_entity_poly.pdbx_seq_one_letter_code
_entity_poly.pdbx_strand_id
1 'polypeptide(L)' 'MGDRAYGVYVEHLAGEHPGQSPLSEREFWKQRYREQETTPGARCC' A
#
# COMPACT_ATOMS: atom_id res chain seq x y z
N MET A 1 -11.73 1.58 -11.60
CA MET A 1 -11.94 0.86 -10.33
C MET A 1 -10.59 0.34 -9.86
N GLY A 2 -10.21 0.70 -8.64
CA GLY A 2 -8.83 0.68 -8.14
C GLY A 2 -8.28 -0.71 -7.88
N ASP A 3 -7.80 -1.38 -8.94
CA ASP A 3 -7.17 -2.70 -8.86
C ASP A 3 -5.65 -2.65 -9.15
N ARG A 4 -5.18 -1.60 -9.83
CA ARG A 4 -3.74 -1.48 -10.20
C ARG A 4 -2.83 -1.14 -9.02
N ALA A 5 -3.37 -0.70 -7.89
CA ALA A 5 -2.56 -0.33 -6.73
C ALA A 5 -1.80 -1.54 -6.17
N TYR A 6 -2.42 -2.72 -6.19
CA TYR A 6 -1.77 -3.95 -5.76
C TYR A 6 -0.69 -4.41 -6.74
N GLY A 7 -0.97 -4.37 -8.05
CA GLY A 7 0.02 -4.69 -9.08
C GLY A 7 1.28 -3.81 -8.98
N VAL A 8 1.09 -2.49 -8.86
CA VAL A 8 2.20 -1.53 -8.68
C VAL A 8 2.98 -1.81 -7.39
N TYR A 9 2.29 -2.17 -6.30
CA TYR A 9 2.95 -2.56 -5.04
C TYR A 9 3.81 -3.81 -5.22
N VAL A 10 3.32 -4.85 -5.89
CA VAL A 10 4.08 -6.08 -6.14
C VAL A 10 5.31 -5.83 -6.99
N GLU A 11 5.18 -5.03 -8.07
CA GLU A 11 6.30 -4.67 -8.94
C GLU A 11 7.36 -3.85 -8.18
N HIS A 12 6.92 -2.88 -7.38
CA HIS A 12 7.80 -2.06 -6.55
C HIS A 12 8.51 -2.90 -5.49
N LEU A 13 7.79 -3.79 -4.80
CA LEU A 13 8.36 -4.68 -3.80
C LEU A 13 9.36 -5.65 -4.42
N ALA A 14 9.07 -6.19 -5.60
CA ALA A 14 10.00 -7.07 -6.31
C ALA A 14 11.29 -6.33 -6.71
N GLY A 15 11.22 -5.03 -7.01
CA GLY A 15 12.38 -4.20 -7.33
C GLY A 15 13.20 -3.77 -6.10
N GLU A 16 12.55 -3.31 -5.04
CA GLU A 16 13.20 -2.80 -3.82
C GLU A 16 13.64 -3.94 -2.88
N HIS A 17 12.86 -5.03 -2.84
CA HIS A 17 13.01 -6.13 -1.90
C HIS A 17 12.85 -7.49 -2.61
N PRO A 18 13.83 -7.90 -3.43
CA PRO A 18 13.76 -9.14 -4.23
C PRO A 18 13.73 -10.46 -3.41
N GLY A 19 13.69 -10.39 -2.08
CA GLY A 19 13.58 -11.55 -1.19
C GLY A 19 12.37 -11.51 -0.23
N GLN A 20 11.55 -10.46 -0.26
CA GLN A 20 10.33 -10.41 0.54
C GLN A 20 9.12 -10.84 -0.28
N SER A 21 8.28 -11.69 0.31
CA SER A 21 7.01 -12.05 -0.30
C SER A 21 6.04 -10.86 -0.22
N PRO A 22 5.33 -10.54 -1.32
CA PRO A 22 4.30 -9.51 -1.26
C PRO A 22 3.23 -9.86 -0.24
N LEU A 23 2.79 -8.82 0.47
CA LEU A 23 1.61 -8.88 1.33
C LEU A 23 0.41 -9.29 0.47
N SER A 24 -0.50 -10.10 1.01
CA SER A 24 -1.77 -10.36 0.33
C SER A 24 -2.54 -9.06 0.09
N GLU A 25 -3.33 -9.02 -0.98
CA GLU A 25 -4.13 -7.87 -1.39
C GLU A 25 -4.96 -7.28 -0.24
N ARG A 26 -5.52 -8.14 0.62
CA ARG A 26 -6.28 -7.73 1.81
C ARG A 26 -5.44 -6.99 2.86
N GLU A 27 -4.21 -7.43 3.07
CA GLU A 27 -3.28 -6.79 4.02
C GLU A 27 -2.74 -5.47 3.44
N PHE A 28 -2.49 -5.43 2.12
CA PHE A 28 -2.15 -4.18 1.41
C PHE A 28 -3.25 -3.12 1.60
N TRP A 29 -4.52 -3.49 1.38
CA TRP A 29 -5.64 -2.56 1.58
C TRP A 29 -5.81 -2.16 3.04
N LYS A 30 -5.59 -3.08 3.98
CA LYS A 30 -5.66 -2.79 5.42
C LYS A 30 -4.57 -1.79 5.83
N GLN A 31 -3.34 -1.96 5.36
CA GLN A 31 -2.23 -1.04 5.60
C GLN A 31 -2.53 0.33 4.99
N ARG A 32 -2.98 0.36 3.73
CA ARG A 32 -3.34 1.60 3.03
C ARG A 32 -4.50 2.33 3.69
N TYR A 33 -5.51 1.61 4.18
CA TYR A 33 -6.63 2.20 4.92
C TYR A 33 -6.14 2.76 6.25
N ARG A 34 -5.31 2.03 6.99
CA ARG A 34 -4.69 2.50 8.24
C ARG A 34 -3.83 3.75 8.01
N GLU A 35 -3.06 3.83 6.93
CA GLU A 35 -2.28 5.01 6.57
C GLU A 35 -3.17 6.21 6.24
N GLN A 36 -4.27 5.98 5.50
CA GLN A 36 -5.27 7.03 5.24
C GLN A 36 -5.98 7.49 6.52
N GLU A 37 -6.28 6.58 7.44
CA GLU A 37 -6.85 6.91 8.76
C GLU A 37 -5.86 7.61 9.68
N THR A 38 -4.58 7.22 9.63
CA THR A 38 -3.49 7.79 10.45
C THR A 38 -2.99 9.13 9.89
N THR A 39 -3.37 9.48 8.66
CA THR A 39 -3.11 10.80 8.06
C THR A 39 -4.40 11.64 7.98
N PRO A 40 -5.06 12.01 9.10
CA PRO A 40 -6.13 13.01 9.06
C PRO A 40 -5.57 14.45 8.89
N GLY A 41 -4.25 14.61 8.71
CA GLY A 41 -3.50 15.85 8.91
C GLY A 41 -3.26 16.75 7.69
N ALA A 42 -3.98 16.60 6.57
CA ALA A 42 -3.96 17.65 5.53
C ALA A 42 -4.91 18.83 5.84
N ARG A 43 -5.46 18.89 7.05
CA ARG A 43 -6.09 20.09 7.62
C ARG A 43 -5.12 20.77 8.56
N CYS A 44 -3.98 21.21 8.02
CA CYS A 44 -3.23 22.30 8.64
C CYS A 44 -3.88 23.59 8.13
N CYS A 45 -4.84 24.08 8.91
CA CYS A 45 -5.17 25.50 8.93
C CYS A 45 -3.97 26.28 9.46
#